data_AF-A0A2R7NZJ5-F1
#
_entry.id   AF-A0A2R7NZJ5-F1
#
_cell.length_a   1.000
_cell.length_b   1.000
_cell.length_c   1.000
_cell.angle_alpha   90.00
_cell.angle_beta   90.00
_cell.angle_gamma   90.00
#
_symmetry.space_group_name_H-M   'P 1'
#
loop_
_entity.id
_entity.type
_entity.pdbx_description
1 polymer ?
#
loop_
_entity_poly.entity_id
_entity_poly.type
_entity_poly.pdbx_seq_one_letter_code
_entity_poly.pdbx_strand_id
1 'polypeptide(L)'
;MTHTNKHTSGLSARAIDTSEFAAIYETCECLFTYDNGGSRTFVLTDSNGVDFLAIQDGADGNVVIVELADAHESAHHYAREVLNRVF
;
A
#
# COMPACT_ATOMS: atom_id res chain seq x y z
N MET A 1 -32.84 16.88 -1.57
CA MET A 1 -31.40 17.10 -1.74
C MET A 1 -30.70 16.01 -0.96
N THR A 2 -30.33 14.93 -1.63
CA THR A 2 -29.67 13.77 -1.02
C THR A 2 -28.20 14.12 -0.92
N HIS A 3 -27.66 14.21 0.29
CA HIS A 3 -26.25 14.51 0.52
C HIS A 3 -25.41 13.42 -0.15
N THR A 4 -24.64 13.83 -1.16
CA THR A 4 -23.58 13.05 -1.79
C THR A 4 -22.68 12.52 -0.70
N ASN A 5 -22.62 11.20 -0.57
CA ASN A 5 -21.75 10.51 0.36
C ASN A 5 -20.33 10.99 0.08
N LYS A 6 -19.74 11.71 1.04
CA LYS A 6 -18.39 12.23 0.97
C LYS A 6 -17.49 11.02 0.71
N HIS A 7 -16.99 10.87 -0.51
CA HIS A 7 -15.87 9.98 -0.80
C HIS A 7 -14.74 10.53 0.07
N THR A 8 -14.51 9.88 1.21
CA THR A 8 -13.42 10.29 2.09
C THR A 8 -12.19 9.80 1.35
N SER A 9 -11.58 10.68 0.55
CA SER A 9 -10.22 10.53 0.03
C SER A 9 -9.29 10.50 1.24
N GLY A 10 -9.30 9.38 1.96
CA GLY A 10 -8.67 9.20 3.25
C GLY A 10 -7.64 8.11 3.11
N LEU A 11 -6.37 8.49 3.01
CA LEU A 11 -5.26 7.60 3.28
C LEU A 11 -5.51 7.03 4.69
N SER A 12 -5.81 5.74 4.77
CA SER A 12 -5.98 5.05 6.04
C SER A 12 -4.75 4.21 6.28
N ALA A 13 -4.08 4.44 7.41
CA ALA A 13 -2.91 3.67 7.82
C ALA A 13 -3.26 2.89 9.09
N ARG A 14 -2.93 1.61 9.11
CA ARG A 14 -3.05 0.78 10.32
C ARG A 14 -1.83 -0.11 10.50
N ALA A 15 -1.45 -0.29 11.76
CA ALA A 15 -0.48 -1.31 12.11
C ALA A 15 -1.18 -2.68 12.05
N ILE A 16 -0.55 -3.64 11.41
CA ILE A 16 -0.99 -5.02 11.28
C ILE A 16 0.16 -5.93 11.70
N ASP A 17 -0.18 -7.13 12.15
CA ASP A 17 0.82 -8.16 12.43
C ASP A 17 1.26 -8.87 11.14
N THR A 18 2.32 -9.67 11.26
CA THR A 18 2.90 -10.41 10.13
C THR A 18 1.95 -11.45 9.52
N SER A 19 1.00 -11.99 10.29
CA SER A 19 0.05 -12.98 9.80
C SER A 19 -1.06 -12.32 8.99
N GLU A 20 -1.57 -11.17 9.42
CA GLU A 20 -2.48 -10.35 8.61
C GLU A 20 -1.78 -9.88 7.32
N PHE A 21 -0.53 -9.43 7.41
CA PHE A 21 0.25 -9.07 6.23
C PHE A 21 0.43 -10.23 5.25
N ALA A 22 0.72 -11.44 5.74
CA ALA A 22 0.87 -12.62 4.89
C ALA A 22 -0.44 -12.93 4.12
N ALA A 23 -1.60 -12.84 4.78
CA ALA A 23 -2.88 -13.04 4.11
C ALA A 23 -3.15 -11.99 3.02
N ILE A 24 -2.81 -10.72 3.27
CA ILE A 24 -2.92 -9.66 2.26
C ILE A 24 -1.95 -9.93 1.11
N TYR A 25 -0.72 -10.31 1.41
CA TYR A 25 0.32 -10.61 0.41
C TYR A 25 -0.04 -11.82 -0.48
N GLU A 26 -0.73 -12.83 0.06
CA GLU A 26 -1.18 -13.99 -0.73
C GLU A 26 -2.40 -13.69 -1.62
N THR A 27 -3.22 -12.71 -1.24
CA THR A 27 -4.46 -12.37 -1.95
C THR A 27 -4.30 -11.23 -2.94
N CYS A 28 -3.23 -10.43 -2.80
CA CYS A 28 -2.92 -9.29 -3.65
C CYS A 28 -1.80 -9.62 -4.65
N GLU A 29 -1.79 -8.91 -5.77
CA GLU A 29 -0.65 -8.90 -6.68
C GLU A 29 0.43 -7.97 -6.11
N CYS A 30 1.65 -8.50 -5.94
CA CYS A 30 2.78 -7.67 -5.56
C CYS A 30 3.41 -7.03 -6.80
N LEU A 31 3.19 -5.73 -6.96
CA LEU A 31 3.72 -4.95 -8.08
C LEU A 31 5.20 -4.64 -7.90
N PHE A 32 5.62 -4.38 -6.66
CA PHE A 32 6.98 -3.94 -6.38
C PHE A 32 7.38 -4.24 -4.93
N THR A 33 8.68 -4.51 -4.74
CA THR A 33 9.31 -4.65 -3.42
C THR A 33 10.59 -3.83 -3.38
N TYR A 34 10.79 -3.10 -2.29
CA TYR A 34 12.00 -2.36 -2.00
C TYR A 34 12.54 -2.74 -0.63
N ASP A 35 13.83 -3.05 -0.57
CA ASP A 35 14.53 -3.32 0.68
C ASP A 35 15.52 -2.18 0.94
N ASN A 36 15.42 -1.56 2.11
CA ASN A 36 16.28 -0.45 2.51
C ASN A 36 17.28 -0.85 3.61
N GLY A 37 17.70 -2.13 3.67
CA GLY A 37 18.68 -2.60 4.63
C GLY A 37 18.22 -2.59 6.09
N GLY A 38 16.91 -2.72 6.31
CA GLY A 38 16.31 -2.65 7.65
C GLY A 38 14.79 -2.58 7.64
N SER A 39 14.19 -2.06 6.57
CA SER A 39 12.74 -2.11 6.34
C SER A 39 12.48 -2.54 4.91
N ARG A 40 11.41 -3.32 4.71
CA ARG A 40 10.92 -3.74 3.40
C ARG A 40 9.60 -3.04 3.09
N THR A 41 9.53 -2.43 1.92
CA THR A 41 8.33 -1.78 1.41
C THR A 41 7.76 -2.60 0.27
N PHE A 42 6.44 -2.79 0.26
CA PHE A 42 5.70 -3.53 -0.74
C PHE A 42 4.59 -2.65 -1.30
N VAL A 43 4.43 -2.69 -2.62
CA VAL A 43 3.25 -2.13 -3.29
C VAL A 43 2.42 -3.30 -3.77
N LEU A 44 1.22 -3.42 -3.21
CA LEU A 44 0.28 -4.51 -3.47
C LEU A 44 -0.99 -3.95 -4.08
N THR A 45 -1.64 -4.73 -4.96
CA THR A 45 -2.95 -4.38 -5.52
C THR A 45 -3.89 -5.56 -5.34
N ASP A 46 -5.08 -5.33 -4.79
CA ASP A 46 -6.09 -6.38 -4.67
C ASP A 46 -6.83 -6.61 -5.99
N SER A 47 -7.65 -7.66 -6.02
CA SER A 47 -8.50 -7.99 -7.17
C SER A 47 -9.60 -6.96 -7.46
N ASN A 48 -9.85 -6.01 -6.56
CA ASN A 48 -10.78 -4.90 -6.74
C ASN A 48 -10.08 -3.65 -7.29
N GLY A 49 -8.76 -3.69 -7.52
CA GLY A 49 -7.97 -2.55 -8.00
C GLY A 49 -7.61 -1.54 -6.91
N VAL A 50 -7.68 -1.93 -5.64
CA VAL A 50 -7.24 -1.10 -4.51
C VAL A 50 -5.76 -1.33 -4.30
N ASP A 51 -5.00 -0.22 -4.26
CA ASP A 51 -3.56 -0.24 -4.01
C ASP A 51 -3.26 -0.09 -2.51
N PHE A 52 -2.26 -0.84 -2.05
CA PHE A 52 -1.77 -0.83 -0.69
C PHE A 52 -0.26 -0.60 -0.68
N LEU A 53 0.18 0.25 0.24
CA LEU A 53 1.59 0.36 0.60
C LEU A 53 1.79 -0.34 1.94
N ALA A 54 2.55 -1.44 1.96
CA ALA A 54 2.94 -2.11 3.19
C ALA A 54 4.41 -1.85 3.50
N ILE A 55 4.70 -1.45 4.73
CA ILE A 55 6.07 -1.24 5.22
C ILE A 55 6.28 -2.19 6.38
N GLN A 56 7.13 -3.19 6.17
CA GLN A 56 7.57 -4.11 7.20
C GLN A 56 8.89 -3.62 7.79
N ASP A 57 8.88 -3.34 9.08
CA ASP A 57 10.11 -3.11 9.82
C ASP A 57 10.84 -4.44 10.06
N GLY A 58 12.10 -4.51 9.67
CA GLY A 58 12.92 -5.71 9.76
C GLY A 58 13.51 -5.97 11.14
N ALA A 59 13.47 -5.01 12.07
CA ALA A 59 13.94 -5.19 13.43
C ALA A 59 12.87 -5.81 14.33
N ASP A 60 11.64 -5.30 14.25
CA ASP A 60 10.54 -5.72 15.13
C ASP A 60 9.47 -6.58 14.43
N GLY A 61 9.53 -6.72 13.11
CA GLY A 61 8.54 -7.46 12.31
C GLY A 61 7.19 -6.76 12.18
N ASN A 62 7.04 -5.57 12.77
CA ASN A 62 5.84 -4.74 12.68
C ASN A 62 5.57 -4.36 11.22
N VAL A 63 4.32 -4.44 10.81
CA VAL A 63 3.91 -4.02 9.47
C VAL A 63 2.92 -2.88 9.59
N VAL A 64 3.16 -1.81 8.82
CA VAL A 64 2.19 -0.74 8.63
C VAL A 64 1.64 -0.87 7.22
N ILE A 65 0.33 -0.98 7.10
CA ILE A 65 -0.34 -0.93 5.80
C ILE A 65 -1.06 0.39 5.64
N VAL A 66 -0.92 0.98 4.45
CA VAL A 66 -1.62 2.19 4.04
C VAL A 66 -2.50 1.86 2.84
N GLU A 67 -3.80 2.01 3.00
CA GLU A 67 -4.77 1.88 1.92
C GLU A 67 -4.79 3.16 1.10
N LEU A 68 -4.52 3.03 -0.19
CA LEU A 68 -4.56 4.14 -1.14
C LEU A 68 -5.94 4.15 -1.81
N ALA A 69 -6.99 4.45 -1.02
CA ALA A 69 -8.34 4.61 -1.55
C ALA A 69 -8.34 5.74 -2.60
N ASP A 70 -8.78 5.44 -3.83
CA ASP A 70 -8.82 6.33 -5.01
C ASP A 70 -7.53 6.40 -5.88
N ALA A 71 -6.55 5.54 -5.65
CA ALA A 71 -5.29 5.50 -6.40
C ALA A 71 -5.36 5.04 -7.87
N HIS A 72 -6.55 4.76 -8.40
CA HIS A 72 -6.78 3.94 -9.60
C HIS A 72 -6.24 4.50 -10.94
N GLU A 73 -5.52 5.62 -10.91
CA GLU A 73 -4.68 6.10 -12.02
C GLU A 73 -3.47 6.93 -11.53
N SER A 74 -3.63 7.67 -10.42
CA SER A 74 -2.62 8.65 -9.98
C SER A 74 -1.56 8.09 -9.04
N ALA A 75 -1.86 7.14 -8.15
CA ALA A 75 -0.83 6.59 -7.25
C ALA A 75 0.00 5.50 -7.95
N HIS A 76 -0.59 4.75 -8.88
CA HIS A 76 0.14 3.94 -9.84
C HIS A 76 1.15 4.77 -10.65
N HIS A 77 0.74 5.93 -11.18
CA HIS A 77 1.64 6.82 -11.90
C HIS A 77 2.67 7.49 -10.97
N TYR A 78 2.27 7.92 -9.77
CA TYR A 78 3.15 8.63 -8.83
C TYR A 78 4.17 7.72 -8.15
N ALA A 79 3.79 6.50 -7.74
CA ALA A 79 4.74 5.51 -7.24
C ALA A 79 5.76 5.16 -8.34
N ARG A 80 5.29 4.96 -9.57
CA ARG A 80 6.15 4.69 -10.72
C ARG A 80 7.03 5.90 -11.12
N GLU A 81 6.53 7.13 -11.04
CA GLU A 81 7.29 8.38 -11.30
C GLU A 81 8.32 8.68 -10.22
N VAL A 82 7.96 8.53 -8.94
CA VAL A 82 8.90 8.69 -7.82
C VAL A 82 10.02 7.65 -7.94
N LEU A 83 9.68 6.41 -8.31
CA LEU A 83 10.67 5.37 -8.57
C LEU A 83 11.54 5.65 -9.81
N ASN A 84 10.99 6.23 -10.89
CA ASN A 84 11.76 6.61 -12.10
C ASN A 84 12.58 7.90 -11.97
N ARG A 85 12.38 8.70 -10.91
CA ARG A 85 13.17 9.91 -10.65
C ARG A 85 14.25 9.72 -9.59
N VAL A 86 14.12 8.67 -8.77
CA VAL A 86 15.14 8.28 -7.79
C VAL A 86 16.23 7.41 -8.43
N PHE A 87 16.01 6.91 -9.66
CA PHE A 87 17.01 6.18 -10.46
C PHE A 87 17.15 6.76 -11.87
#